data_AF-A0A955WNN0-F1
#
_entry.id   AF-A0A955WNN0-F1
#
_cell.length_a   1.000
_cell.length_b   1.000
_cell.length_c   1.000
_cell.angle_alpha   90.00
_cell.angle_beta   90.00
_cell.angle_gamma   90.00
#
_symmetry.space_group_name_H-M   'P 1'
#
loop_
_entity.id
_entity.type
_entity.pdbx_description
1 polymer ?
#
loop_
_entity_poly.entity_id
_entity_poly.type
_entity_poly.pdbx_seq_one_letter_code
_entity_poly.pdbx_strand_id
1 'polypeptide(L)'
;MAQPPRSPLWSKTGRSLWMAVAAAVCLQVLPGADALRWMPEDPWAFVPRVFRPGARADVPEDAPIDGEVDDDALLALGPSAAQVAHGAEVEGEEEGATPDAGLGPAPASADLEPSLVIAADDGLPRPPRMGRTAGGLPLLPIEDPQGSLRRLYHRLAAIERGEAHVVRVLHYGDSLLTGDYVTKTVRRLLQKRFGDAGHGFVLAGKPAPWYRRDKLHLTTSDDWEVYRLTKPKIRDGLYGLGGVTFLTHEAGAWVRFEPSGDDLGAAVSKMRVFYLAQPRGGRFELKVDDRKIEVDTRADAKVERVAEITVPDGPHVLGVRTLGHGEVRLFGAVLEREGPGVTYDALGLDGTRVRLLRKFNAEHWHTQLRQRRPDLLVLQYGTNESQLAHLGMDAYKADLTQIVGHLRAALPGVGCLLVSPLDRAEKDEHGKLVTRPVVKRIVDAQREVALKQGCAFWNTWRAMGGEGSMARWYKARPSLGRGDLTHPTWRGAERVGAMLFAALMEGYREALAKR
;
A
#
# COMPACT_ATOMS: atom_id res chain seq x y z
N MET A 1 -2.94 -28.08 79.61
CA MET A 1 -1.95 -27.82 80.68
C MET A 1 -0.89 -26.86 80.14
N ALA A 2 -0.65 -25.79 80.91
CA ALA A 2 0.50 -24.87 80.92
C ALA A 2 0.96 -24.14 79.62
N GLN A 3 0.73 -22.83 79.63
CA GLN A 3 1.44 -21.72 78.96
C GLN A 3 2.51 -21.15 79.96
N PRO A 4 3.34 -20.10 79.68
CA PRO A 4 3.94 -19.53 78.45
C PRO A 4 5.44 -19.05 78.71
N PRO A 5 5.98 -17.87 78.26
CA PRO A 5 6.45 -17.41 76.92
C PRO A 5 7.83 -16.62 76.91
N ARG A 6 8.13 -15.96 75.75
CA ARG A 6 8.90 -14.69 75.47
C ARG A 6 10.38 -14.82 75.02
N SER A 7 10.74 -14.41 73.77
CA SER A 7 11.10 -13.05 73.22
C SER A 7 12.62 -12.71 73.39
N PRO A 8 13.30 -11.83 72.60
CA PRO A 8 12.95 -10.41 72.27
C PRO A 8 13.10 -10.01 70.76
N LEU A 9 12.33 -9.06 70.17
CA LEU A 9 12.28 -7.57 70.21
C LEU A 9 13.41 -6.85 69.40
N TRP A 10 13.12 -6.22 68.24
CA TRP A 10 12.87 -4.76 67.96
C TRP A 10 14.15 -3.87 68.12
N SER A 11 14.56 -2.89 67.28
CA SER A 11 13.86 -1.90 66.43
C SER A 11 14.81 -0.99 65.57
N LYS A 12 14.21 -0.26 64.58
CA LYS A 12 14.46 1.13 64.09
C LYS A 12 15.68 1.55 63.21
N THR A 13 15.34 1.93 61.96
CA THR A 13 15.71 3.16 61.20
C THR A 13 17.06 3.86 61.41
N GLY A 14 17.79 4.07 60.30
CA GLY A 14 18.35 5.38 59.95
C GLY A 14 19.87 5.56 60.09
N ARG A 15 20.56 5.60 58.93
CA ARG A 15 21.68 6.50 58.55
C ARG A 15 22.11 6.13 57.12
N SER A 16 21.64 6.86 56.12
CA SER A 16 22.41 7.89 55.37
C SER A 16 23.53 7.26 54.53
N LEU A 17 23.43 7.20 53.20
CA LEU A 17 23.74 8.32 52.29
C LEU A 17 25.11 8.94 52.60
N TRP A 18 25.95 9.06 51.57
CA TRP A 18 27.30 9.65 51.50
C TRP A 18 28.48 8.65 51.46
N MET A 19 28.84 8.21 50.25
CA MET A 19 29.98 8.79 49.51
C MET A 19 30.13 8.06 48.17
N ALA A 20 29.27 8.43 47.23
CA ALA A 20 29.68 8.54 45.84
C ALA A 20 30.32 9.93 45.68
N VAL A 21 31.43 9.98 44.93
CA VAL A 21 32.23 11.16 44.56
C VAL A 21 33.34 11.56 45.55
N ALA A 22 34.48 10.90 45.40
CA ALA A 22 35.81 11.54 45.32
C ALA A 22 36.78 10.49 44.75
N ALA A 23 37.64 10.75 43.79
CA ALA A 23 37.81 11.88 42.91
C ALA A 23 38.65 11.37 41.73
N ALA A 24 38.62 12.13 40.66
CA ALA A 24 39.50 12.04 39.51
C ALA A 24 40.97 11.68 39.82
N VAL A 25 41.63 11.14 38.79
CA VAL A 25 42.97 11.49 38.28
C VAL A 25 43.81 10.25 37.93
N CYS A 26 44.25 10.22 36.67
CA CYS A 26 45.27 9.36 36.03
C CYS A 26 44.87 7.89 35.75
N LEU A 27 44.87 7.37 34.53
CA LEU A 27 45.79 7.62 33.41
C LEU A 27 45.07 7.61 32.05
N GLN A 28 45.42 8.61 31.24
CA GLN A 28 45.40 8.59 29.78
C GLN A 28 46.53 7.69 29.23
N VAL A 29 46.43 7.35 27.93
CA VAL A 29 47.44 6.94 26.90
C VAL A 29 46.76 5.82 26.06
N LEU A 30 46.41 5.90 24.77
CA LEU A 30 46.78 6.72 23.60
C LEU A 30 45.74 6.44 22.44
N PRO A 31 45.84 7.00 21.19
CA PRO A 31 44.83 7.88 20.60
C PRO A 31 44.06 7.31 19.37
N GLY A 32 42.98 7.98 18.96
CA GLY A 32 42.54 7.93 17.56
C GLY A 32 41.06 8.25 17.29
N ALA A 33 40.85 9.31 16.51
CA ALA A 33 39.68 9.66 15.70
C ALA A 33 38.50 10.40 16.35
N ASP A 34 38.45 11.69 16.03
CA ASP A 34 37.25 12.54 16.01
C ASP A 34 36.11 11.91 15.20
N ALA A 35 35.03 11.51 15.85
CA ALA A 35 33.69 11.50 15.29
C ALA A 35 32.64 11.26 16.39
N LEU A 36 31.53 12.01 16.31
CA LEU A 36 30.23 11.78 16.98
C LEU A 36 30.08 12.24 18.44
N ARG A 37 29.87 13.55 18.59
CA ARG A 37 28.99 14.13 19.62
C ARG A 37 27.56 14.24 19.08
N TRP A 38 26.63 13.45 19.61
CA TRP A 38 25.24 13.84 19.97
C TRP A 38 24.52 12.62 20.57
N MET A 39 24.36 12.60 21.90
CA MET A 39 23.35 11.79 22.60
C MET A 39 22.72 12.71 23.66
N PRO A 40 21.39 12.82 23.76
CA PRO A 40 20.75 13.44 24.90
C PRO A 40 20.53 12.44 26.05
N GLU A 41 20.62 12.97 27.26
CA GLU A 41 20.58 12.25 28.53
C GLU A 41 19.14 11.95 28.99
N ASP A 42 18.76 10.67 29.04
CA ASP A 42 17.83 10.13 30.05
C ASP A 42 17.98 8.58 30.11
N PRO A 43 18.52 8.01 31.19
CA PRO A 43 18.71 6.57 31.32
C PRO A 43 17.42 5.78 31.63
N TRP A 44 16.22 6.40 31.60
CA TRP A 44 14.95 5.71 31.92
C TRP A 44 13.89 5.67 30.79
N ALA A 45 14.24 6.03 29.55
CA ALA A 45 13.27 6.08 28.44
C ALA A 45 12.82 4.73 27.84
N PHE A 46 13.03 3.58 28.50
CA PHE A 46 12.64 2.25 28.00
C PHE A 46 11.87 1.41 29.03
N VAL A 47 10.70 1.87 29.46
CA VAL A 47 9.72 1.02 30.18
C VAL A 47 8.35 1.10 29.48
N PRO A 48 7.83 -0.01 28.92
CA PRO A 48 6.49 -0.07 28.34
C PRO A 48 5.40 0.22 29.38
N ARG A 49 4.42 1.04 29.01
CA ARG A 49 3.29 1.49 29.85
C ARG A 49 2.22 0.39 29.98
N VAL A 50 2.61 -0.79 30.45
CA VAL A 50 1.73 -1.97 30.66
C VAL A 50 1.61 -2.30 32.15
N PHE A 51 1.66 -1.33 33.06
CA PHE A 51 1.24 -1.53 34.46
C PHE A 51 0.76 -0.21 35.07
N ARG A 52 -0.52 0.10 34.88
CA ARG A 52 -1.30 0.96 35.79
C ARG A 52 -2.65 0.30 36.05
N PRO A 53 -3.00 -0.06 37.29
CA PRO A 53 -4.35 -0.51 37.62
C PRO A 53 -5.27 0.68 37.92
N GLY A 54 -6.49 0.65 37.37
CA GLY A 54 -7.63 1.43 37.90
C GLY A 54 -8.22 2.48 36.97
N ALA A 55 -9.28 2.12 36.25
CA ALA A 55 -10.51 2.91 36.11
C ALA A 55 -11.59 2.05 35.42
N ARG A 56 -12.62 1.67 36.17
CA ARG A 56 -13.88 1.12 35.66
C ARG A 56 -14.63 2.23 34.92
N ALA A 57 -15.26 1.88 33.80
CA ALA A 57 -16.33 2.68 33.21
C ALA A 57 -17.53 1.77 32.97
N ASP A 58 -18.64 2.12 33.61
CA ASP A 58 -19.93 1.44 33.57
C ASP A 58 -20.58 1.51 32.19
N VAL A 59 -21.26 0.43 31.79
CA VAL A 59 -22.10 0.35 30.58
C VAL A 59 -23.56 0.39 31.03
N PRO A 60 -24.42 1.27 30.48
CA PRO A 60 -25.87 1.14 30.65
C PRO A 60 -26.42 0.08 29.67
N GLU A 61 -27.19 -0.85 30.21
CA GLU A 61 -28.08 -1.75 29.47
C GLU A 61 -29.31 -1.00 28.94
N ASP A 62 -29.87 -1.55 27.86
CA ASP A 62 -31.17 -1.29 27.22
C ASP A 62 -31.27 -0.25 26.08
N ALA A 63 -31.34 -0.74 24.84
CA ALA A 63 -32.51 -0.66 23.92
C ALA A 63 -32.14 -0.99 22.44
N PRO A 64 -33.12 -1.17 21.53
CA PRO A 64 -33.64 -2.42 20.97
C PRO A 64 -32.95 -2.92 19.68
N ILE A 65 -33.15 -4.20 19.40
CA ILE A 65 -32.67 -4.93 18.21
C ILE A 65 -33.58 -4.63 17.02
N ASP A 66 -33.07 -3.95 16.00
CA ASP A 66 -33.60 -3.95 14.63
C ASP A 66 -32.52 -4.46 13.67
N GLY A 67 -32.90 -5.45 12.86
CA GLY A 67 -32.00 -6.28 12.08
C GLY A 67 -31.30 -5.57 10.91
N GLU A 68 -30.02 -5.28 11.09
CA GLU A 68 -29.02 -5.31 10.02
C GLU A 68 -27.98 -6.38 10.37
N VAL A 69 -27.60 -7.20 9.39
CA VAL A 69 -26.57 -8.23 9.58
C VAL A 69 -25.24 -7.54 9.89
N ASP A 70 -24.78 -7.72 11.12
CA ASP A 70 -23.54 -7.15 11.64
C ASP A 70 -22.31 -7.84 10.99
N ASP A 71 -21.61 -7.08 10.13
CA ASP A 71 -20.36 -7.47 9.46
C ASP A 71 -19.13 -7.34 10.41
N ASP A 72 -19.30 -6.99 11.70
CA ASP A 72 -18.20 -6.79 12.66
C ASP A 72 -17.56 -8.09 13.18
N ALA A 73 -18.17 -9.26 12.97
CA ALA A 73 -17.68 -10.54 13.49
C ALA A 73 -16.52 -11.18 12.67
N LEU A 74 -16.18 -10.68 11.47
CA LEU A 74 -15.28 -11.39 10.55
C LEU A 74 -13.89 -10.78 10.35
N LEU A 75 -13.50 -9.76 11.12
CA LEU A 75 -12.16 -9.15 11.06
C LEU A 75 -11.31 -9.33 12.34
N ALA A 76 -11.76 -10.17 13.29
CA ALA A 76 -11.07 -10.40 14.56
C ALA A 76 -10.15 -11.64 14.60
N LEU A 77 -9.90 -12.32 13.48
CA LEU A 77 -8.99 -13.47 13.45
C LEU A 77 -7.65 -13.10 12.81
N GLY A 78 -6.71 -12.70 13.67
CA GLY A 78 -5.28 -12.80 13.38
C GLY A 78 -4.86 -14.27 13.22
N PRO A 79 -3.68 -14.56 12.65
CA PRO A 79 -3.27 -15.92 12.34
C PRO A 79 -3.00 -16.68 13.65
N SER A 80 -3.90 -17.59 14.05
CA SER A 80 -3.59 -18.50 15.15
C SER A 80 -2.63 -19.56 14.65
N ALA A 81 -1.49 -19.65 15.33
CA ALA A 81 -0.51 -20.70 15.20
C ALA A 81 -1.16 -22.09 15.18
N ALA A 82 -0.69 -22.93 14.27
CA ALA A 82 -0.99 -24.35 14.26
C ALA A 82 -0.48 -24.97 15.57
N GLN A 83 -1.40 -25.35 16.45
CA GLN A 83 -1.12 -26.28 17.53
C GLN A 83 -1.15 -27.70 16.95
N VAL A 84 0.02 -28.31 16.92
CA VAL A 84 0.22 -29.73 16.66
C VAL A 84 -0.30 -30.49 17.87
N ALA A 85 -1.31 -31.35 17.67
CA ALA A 85 -1.73 -32.33 18.66
C ALA A 85 -0.72 -33.49 18.69
N HIS A 86 -0.31 -33.85 19.90
CA HIS A 86 0.55 -35.00 20.20
C HIS A 86 -0.03 -36.31 19.67
N GLY A 87 0.86 -37.11 19.08
CA GLY A 87 0.60 -38.48 18.67
C GLY A 87 0.52 -39.46 19.84
N ALA A 88 -0.22 -40.53 19.61
CA ALA A 88 -0.16 -41.76 20.36
C ALA A 88 1.14 -42.52 20.02
N GLU A 89 1.71 -43.12 21.05
CA GLU A 89 2.92 -43.96 21.09
C GLU A 89 2.75 -45.23 20.24
N VAL A 90 3.81 -45.62 19.51
CA VAL A 90 4.30 -47.01 19.43
C VAL A 90 5.83 -46.95 19.20
N GLU A 91 6.56 -47.61 20.08
CA GLU A 91 8.02 -47.79 20.11
C GLU A 91 8.53 -48.70 18.98
N GLY A 92 9.80 -48.53 18.59
CA GLY A 92 10.51 -49.51 17.76
C GLY A 92 11.80 -49.02 17.11
N GLU A 93 12.91 -49.15 17.86
CA GLU A 93 14.29 -49.43 17.44
C GLU A 93 15.20 -48.30 16.90
N GLU A 94 16.27 -48.12 17.67
CA GLU A 94 17.46 -47.30 17.45
C GLU A 94 18.42 -47.94 16.43
N GLU A 95 19.12 -47.11 15.66
CA GLU A 95 20.55 -47.28 15.39
C GLU A 95 21.17 -45.93 14.97
N GLY A 96 22.42 -45.74 15.36
CA GLY A 96 23.01 -44.44 15.66
C GLY A 96 23.73 -43.72 14.52
N ALA A 97 23.99 -42.43 14.75
CA ALA A 97 25.31 -41.78 14.60
C ALA A 97 25.17 -40.27 14.81
N THR A 98 25.96 -39.71 15.74
CA THR A 98 26.28 -38.28 15.84
C THR A 98 27.43 -37.95 14.88
N PRO A 99 27.65 -36.68 14.47
CA PRO A 99 28.40 -35.77 15.34
C PRO A 99 27.98 -34.29 15.32
N ASP A 100 28.38 -33.65 16.41
CA ASP A 100 28.62 -32.24 16.70
C ASP A 100 29.30 -31.44 15.57
N ALA A 101 28.83 -30.20 15.31
CA ALA A 101 29.64 -29.10 14.77
C ALA A 101 28.90 -27.75 14.87
N GLY A 102 29.58 -26.78 15.47
CA GLY A 102 29.06 -25.47 15.84
C GLY A 102 28.67 -24.53 14.71
N LEU A 103 27.83 -23.57 15.11
CA LEU A 103 27.37 -22.42 14.34
C LEU A 103 28.52 -21.45 14.05
N GLY A 104 29.10 -21.56 12.85
CA GLY A 104 29.91 -20.51 12.24
C GLY A 104 29.03 -19.43 11.58
N PRO A 105 29.56 -18.21 11.37
CA PRO A 105 28.79 -17.08 10.85
C PRO A 105 28.38 -17.31 9.39
N ALA A 106 27.21 -16.79 9.03
CA ALA A 106 26.66 -16.86 7.67
C ALA A 106 27.67 -16.31 6.63
N PRO A 107 27.91 -17.01 5.51
CA PRO A 107 28.78 -16.50 4.47
C PRO A 107 28.11 -15.29 3.77
N ALA A 108 28.95 -14.31 3.47
CA ALA A 108 28.61 -13.09 2.75
C ALA A 108 27.90 -13.39 1.42
N SER A 109 26.88 -12.57 1.13
CA SER A 109 26.13 -12.54 -0.12
C SER A 109 27.08 -12.37 -1.30
N ALA A 110 27.26 -13.43 -2.08
CA ALA A 110 27.85 -13.35 -3.41
C ALA A 110 26.82 -12.74 -4.37
N ASP A 111 27.25 -11.69 -5.06
CA ASP A 111 26.54 -10.94 -6.09
C ASP A 111 25.88 -11.85 -7.13
N LEU A 112 24.56 -11.78 -7.23
CA LEU A 112 23.80 -12.29 -8.38
C LEU A 112 22.73 -11.27 -8.77
N GLU A 113 23.17 -10.25 -9.51
CA GLU A 113 22.32 -9.44 -10.38
C GLU A 113 21.67 -10.34 -11.45
N PRO A 114 20.34 -10.46 -11.55
CA PRO A 114 19.72 -11.05 -12.72
C PRO A 114 19.77 -10.04 -13.88
N SER A 115 20.76 -10.19 -14.75
CA SER A 115 20.89 -9.44 -15.99
C SER A 115 19.71 -9.71 -16.92
N LEU A 116 18.89 -8.69 -17.11
CA LEU A 116 17.88 -8.64 -18.16
C LEU A 116 18.62 -8.40 -19.48
N VAL A 117 18.96 -9.45 -20.23
CA VAL A 117 19.48 -9.32 -21.59
C VAL A 117 18.34 -8.84 -22.49
N ILE A 118 18.18 -7.52 -22.59
CA ILE A 118 17.47 -6.87 -23.70
C ILE A 118 18.52 -6.72 -24.79
N ALA A 119 18.36 -7.45 -25.90
CA ALA A 119 19.14 -7.19 -27.10
C ALA A 119 18.94 -5.72 -27.49
N ALA A 120 20.03 -4.96 -27.45
CA ALA A 120 20.09 -3.63 -27.98
C ALA A 120 20.07 -3.72 -29.51
N ASP A 121 18.98 -3.27 -30.13
CA ASP A 121 19.07 -2.38 -31.29
C ASP A 121 17.72 -1.64 -31.48
N ASP A 122 17.80 -0.44 -32.05
CA ASP A 122 16.73 0.46 -32.54
C ASP A 122 15.59 1.00 -31.61
N GLY A 123 15.78 1.02 -30.28
CA GLY A 123 15.39 2.19 -29.48
C GLY A 123 13.91 2.38 -29.02
N LEU A 124 12.98 1.49 -29.34
CA LEU A 124 11.68 1.41 -28.64
C LEU A 124 11.23 -0.06 -28.54
N PRO A 125 10.64 -0.53 -27.41
CA PRO A 125 10.09 -1.88 -27.33
C PRO A 125 8.99 -2.05 -28.39
N ARG A 126 9.30 -2.79 -29.44
CA ARG A 126 8.28 -3.22 -30.40
C ARG A 126 7.24 -4.06 -29.63
N PRO A 127 5.94 -3.82 -29.85
CA PRO A 127 4.91 -4.63 -29.21
C PRO A 127 5.18 -6.12 -29.51
N PRO A 128 5.04 -7.02 -28.52
CA PRO A 128 5.29 -8.44 -28.73
C PRO A 128 4.43 -8.94 -29.89
N ARG A 129 5.04 -9.70 -30.82
CA ARG A 129 4.30 -10.37 -31.90
C ARG A 129 3.26 -11.32 -31.31
N MET A 130 2.12 -11.42 -31.99
CA MET A 130 0.93 -12.18 -31.61
C MET A 130 1.23 -13.52 -30.91
N GLY A 131 0.55 -13.75 -29.78
CA GLY A 131 0.37 -15.07 -29.17
C GLY A 131 0.99 -15.25 -27.78
N ARG A 132 2.12 -14.59 -27.47
CA ARG A 132 2.80 -14.76 -26.17
C ARG A 132 3.52 -13.49 -25.71
N THR A 133 3.48 -13.21 -24.42
CA THR A 133 4.41 -12.28 -23.76
C THR A 133 5.85 -12.80 -23.89
N ALA A 134 6.87 -11.96 -23.65
CA ALA A 134 8.28 -12.36 -23.71
C ALA A 134 8.65 -13.58 -22.83
N GLY A 135 7.79 -13.97 -21.87
CA GLY A 135 7.93 -15.21 -21.10
C GLY A 135 6.93 -16.31 -21.43
N GLY A 136 6.30 -16.34 -22.61
CA GLY A 136 5.49 -17.48 -23.06
C GLY A 136 4.05 -17.58 -22.55
N LEU A 137 3.53 -16.61 -21.79
CA LEU A 137 2.11 -16.57 -21.38
C LEU A 137 1.24 -15.91 -22.45
N PRO A 138 -0.02 -16.37 -22.64
CA PRO A 138 -0.92 -15.82 -23.65
C PRO A 138 -1.12 -14.32 -23.43
N LEU A 139 -0.94 -13.53 -24.50
CA LEU A 139 -1.37 -12.15 -24.51
C LEU A 139 -2.90 -12.15 -24.54
N LEU A 140 -3.52 -11.75 -23.42
CA LEU A 140 -4.97 -11.59 -23.36
C LEU A 140 -5.30 -10.11 -23.62
N PRO A 141 -5.97 -9.78 -24.75
CA PRO A 141 -6.30 -8.40 -25.07
C PRO A 141 -7.33 -7.82 -24.10
N ILE A 142 -7.39 -6.49 -24.06
CA ILE A 142 -8.43 -5.76 -23.32
C ILE A 142 -9.70 -5.73 -24.16
N GLU A 143 -10.84 -6.06 -23.55
CA GLU A 143 -12.14 -5.90 -24.17
C GLU A 143 -12.58 -4.43 -24.10
N ASP A 144 -12.56 -3.72 -25.23
CA ASP A 144 -12.94 -2.30 -25.29
C ASP A 144 -13.83 -1.96 -26.51
N PRO A 145 -15.06 -2.50 -26.60
CA PRO A 145 -15.93 -2.29 -27.77
C PRO A 145 -16.37 -0.83 -27.95
N GLN A 146 -16.30 -0.01 -26.90
CA GLN A 146 -16.75 1.40 -26.91
C GLN A 146 -15.58 2.40 -27.05
N GLY A 147 -14.33 1.93 -27.15
CA GLY A 147 -13.17 2.82 -27.23
C GLY A 147 -12.94 3.63 -25.95
N SER A 148 -13.27 3.06 -24.79
CA SER A 148 -13.12 3.62 -23.45
C SER A 148 -11.68 3.99 -23.13
N LEU A 149 -10.70 3.34 -23.77
CA LEU A 149 -9.26 3.63 -23.60
C LEU A 149 -8.71 4.60 -24.65
N ARG A 150 -9.53 5.07 -25.60
CA ARG A 150 -9.10 5.99 -26.66
C ARG A 150 -8.39 7.22 -26.10
N ARG A 151 -8.92 7.85 -25.06
CA ARG A 151 -8.27 9.04 -24.46
C ARG A 151 -6.86 8.73 -23.99
N LEU A 152 -6.65 7.62 -23.26
CA LEU A 152 -5.31 7.20 -22.83
C LEU A 152 -4.38 7.06 -24.02
N TYR A 153 -4.80 6.32 -25.05
CA TYR A 153 -3.97 6.06 -26.23
C TYR A 153 -3.64 7.35 -27.01
N HIS A 154 -4.60 8.27 -27.15
CA HIS A 154 -4.31 9.58 -27.76
C HIS A 154 -3.28 10.38 -26.96
N ARG A 155 -3.32 10.31 -25.63
CA ARG A 155 -2.41 11.04 -24.75
C ARG A 155 -1.03 10.40 -24.70
N LEU A 156 -0.93 9.08 -24.76
CA LEU A 156 0.36 8.38 -24.93
C LEU A 156 0.98 8.71 -26.29
N ALA A 157 0.19 8.70 -27.37
CA ALA A 157 0.65 9.07 -28.70
C ALA A 157 1.10 10.53 -28.81
N ALA A 158 0.50 11.41 -28.02
CA ALA A 158 0.92 12.81 -27.94
C ALA A 158 2.34 12.94 -27.36
N ILE A 159 2.70 12.11 -26.36
CA ILE A 159 4.07 12.08 -25.84
C ILE A 159 5.06 11.62 -26.93
N GLU A 160 4.74 10.56 -27.67
CA GLU A 160 5.61 10.09 -28.77
C GLU A 160 5.75 11.13 -29.90
N ARG A 161 4.82 12.08 -30.04
CA ARG A 161 4.91 13.23 -30.96
C ARG A 161 5.70 14.42 -30.38
N GLY A 162 6.24 14.31 -29.17
CA GLY A 162 6.99 15.37 -28.50
C GLY A 162 6.12 16.39 -27.74
N GLU A 163 4.82 16.13 -27.55
CA GLU A 163 3.98 16.99 -26.71
C GLU A 163 4.37 16.82 -25.24
N ALA A 164 4.72 17.92 -24.58
CA ALA A 164 5.13 17.93 -23.18
C ALA A 164 3.91 17.91 -22.25
N HIS A 165 3.41 16.70 -21.94
CA HIS A 165 2.40 16.51 -20.89
C HIS A 165 2.58 15.22 -20.10
N VAL A 166 2.07 15.24 -18.87
CA VAL A 166 2.03 14.07 -18.00
C VAL A 166 0.74 13.31 -18.22
N VAL A 167 0.86 12.04 -18.60
CA VAL A 167 -0.23 11.05 -18.60
C VAL A 167 -0.38 10.46 -17.21
N ARG A 168 -1.58 10.51 -16.65
CA ARG A 168 -1.85 10.12 -15.26
C ARG A 168 -2.77 8.90 -15.20
N VAL A 169 -2.32 7.81 -14.60
CA VAL A 169 -3.14 6.62 -14.36
C VAL A 169 -3.41 6.48 -12.87
N LEU A 170 -4.68 6.35 -12.48
CA LEU A 170 -5.09 6.05 -11.11
C LEU A 170 -5.59 4.62 -11.04
N HIS A 171 -4.96 3.79 -10.23
CA HIS A 171 -5.32 2.38 -10.08
C HIS A 171 -5.79 2.11 -8.65
N TYR A 172 -7.11 2.04 -8.49
CA TYR A 172 -7.79 1.64 -7.26
C TYR A 172 -7.79 0.13 -7.13
N GLY A 173 -7.43 -0.37 -5.95
CA GLY A 173 -7.52 -1.78 -5.67
C GLY A 173 -7.41 -2.12 -4.19
N ASP A 174 -7.13 -3.38 -3.93
CA ASP A 174 -7.01 -3.95 -2.59
C ASP A 174 -5.53 -4.20 -2.19
N SER A 175 -5.29 -5.21 -1.35
CA SER A 175 -3.95 -5.59 -0.87
C SER A 175 -2.95 -5.91 -1.98
N LEU A 176 -3.42 -6.28 -3.17
CA LEU A 176 -2.56 -6.52 -4.33
C LEU A 176 -1.75 -5.29 -4.74
N LEU A 177 -2.26 -4.08 -4.45
CA LEU A 177 -1.62 -2.83 -4.83
C LEU A 177 -0.93 -2.12 -3.64
N THR A 178 -1.24 -2.47 -2.38
CA THR A 178 -0.64 -1.85 -1.19
C THR A 178 0.89 -1.96 -1.15
N GLY A 179 1.41 -3.14 -1.54
CA GLY A 179 2.85 -3.40 -1.62
C GLY A 179 3.50 -2.93 -2.92
N ASP A 180 2.71 -2.34 -3.82
CA ASP A 180 3.11 -1.76 -5.11
C ASP A 180 3.84 -2.73 -6.05
N TYR A 181 3.69 -4.05 -5.91
CA TYR A 181 4.40 -5.00 -6.75
C TYR A 181 3.85 -5.02 -8.20
N VAL A 182 2.54 -5.19 -8.37
CA VAL A 182 1.90 -5.23 -9.70
C VAL A 182 2.03 -3.87 -10.39
N THR A 183 1.67 -2.80 -9.66
CA THR A 183 1.67 -1.42 -10.15
C THR A 183 3.06 -0.87 -10.41
N LYS A 184 4.08 -1.27 -9.63
CA LYS A 184 5.49 -0.98 -9.97
C LYS A 184 5.80 -1.42 -11.39
N THR A 185 5.55 -2.69 -11.72
CA THR A 185 5.93 -3.22 -13.03
C THR A 185 5.24 -2.47 -14.16
N VAL A 186 3.93 -2.22 -14.02
CA VAL A 186 3.19 -1.42 -15.02
C VAL A 186 3.76 0.00 -15.13
N ARG A 187 4.00 0.66 -13.99
CA ARG A 187 4.56 2.02 -13.93
C ARG A 187 5.92 2.08 -14.61
N ARG A 188 6.86 1.19 -14.26
CA ARG A 188 8.22 1.20 -14.82
C ARG A 188 8.24 0.89 -16.30
N LEU A 189 7.42 -0.04 -16.77
CA LEU A 189 7.33 -0.35 -18.20
C LEU A 189 6.73 0.82 -19.00
N LEU A 190 5.71 1.49 -18.47
CA LEU A 190 5.15 2.70 -19.08
C LEU A 190 6.15 3.86 -19.06
N GLN A 191 6.82 4.11 -17.94
CA GLN A 191 7.81 5.18 -17.81
C GLN A 191 9.03 4.96 -18.71
N LYS A 192 9.51 3.72 -18.81
CA LYS A 192 10.58 3.35 -19.73
C LYS A 192 10.23 3.63 -21.20
N ARG A 193 8.95 3.51 -21.56
CA ARG A 193 8.48 3.72 -22.93
C ARG A 193 8.12 5.17 -23.24
N PHE A 194 7.41 5.83 -22.32
CA PHE A 194 6.78 7.13 -22.57
C PHE A 194 7.40 8.27 -21.74
N GLY A 195 8.45 8.01 -20.96
CA GLY A 195 9.07 8.98 -20.09
C GLY A 195 8.60 8.88 -18.64
N ASP A 196 9.52 9.19 -17.73
CA ASP A 196 9.29 9.22 -16.29
C ASP A 196 8.79 10.59 -15.86
N ALA A 197 7.53 10.66 -15.42
CA ALA A 197 6.95 11.88 -14.84
C ALA A 197 6.88 11.84 -13.30
N GLY A 198 7.66 10.97 -12.65
CA GLY A 198 7.76 10.85 -11.19
C GLY A 198 6.90 9.73 -10.60
N HIS A 199 6.83 9.68 -9.26
CA HIS A 199 6.15 8.61 -8.53
C HIS A 199 4.62 8.71 -8.56
N GLY A 200 4.06 9.89 -8.81
CA GLY A 200 2.62 10.14 -8.72
C GLY A 200 2.16 10.29 -7.27
N PHE A 201 0.91 9.93 -6.99
CA PHE A 201 0.30 10.03 -5.66
C PHE A 201 0.76 8.90 -4.72
N VAL A 202 1.11 9.28 -3.50
CA VAL A 202 1.57 8.43 -2.39
C VAL A 202 0.88 8.91 -1.10
N LEU A 203 0.56 7.98 -0.21
CA LEU A 203 -0.11 8.31 1.06
C LEU A 203 0.80 9.13 1.98
N ALA A 204 0.20 9.99 2.83
CA ALA A 204 0.91 10.87 3.77
C ALA A 204 1.44 10.16 5.03
N GLY A 205 1.66 8.85 4.92
CA GLY A 205 2.05 7.96 5.99
C GLY A 205 1.80 6.52 5.60
N LYS A 206 2.03 5.59 6.52
CA LYS A 206 1.89 4.15 6.27
C LYS A 206 0.61 3.62 6.92
N PRO A 207 -0.42 3.23 6.13
CA PRO A 207 -1.57 2.53 6.69
C PRO A 207 -1.26 1.09 7.10
N ALA A 208 -0.12 0.53 6.71
CA ALA A 208 0.35 -0.77 7.16
C ALA A 208 1.89 -0.80 7.04
N PRO A 209 2.60 -1.65 7.81
CA PRO A 209 4.06 -1.73 7.76
C PRO A 209 4.63 -2.04 6.37
N TRP A 210 3.90 -2.78 5.55
CA TRP A 210 4.30 -3.17 4.20
C TRP A 210 3.83 -2.20 3.10
N TYR A 211 3.14 -1.11 3.44
CA TYR A 211 2.85 -0.06 2.47
C TYR A 211 4.16 0.56 1.98
N ARG A 212 4.32 0.56 0.66
CA ARG A 212 5.54 1.04 0.02
C ARG A 212 5.28 1.49 -1.40
N ARG A 213 6.22 2.26 -1.92
CA ARG A 213 6.26 2.71 -3.31
C ARG A 213 7.65 2.40 -3.83
N ASP A 214 7.74 1.70 -4.97
CA ASP A 214 9.03 1.36 -5.56
C ASP A 214 9.90 2.59 -5.78
N LYS A 215 11.17 2.48 -5.38
CA LYS A 215 12.19 3.54 -5.43
C LYS A 215 11.82 4.81 -4.65
N LEU A 216 10.92 4.73 -3.67
CA LEU A 216 10.59 5.85 -2.78
C LEU A 216 10.68 5.40 -1.33
N HIS A 217 11.61 5.97 -0.59
CA HIS A 217 11.75 5.76 0.84
C HIS A 217 10.76 6.66 1.57
N LEU A 218 9.69 6.04 2.09
CA LEU A 218 8.68 6.70 2.91
C LEU A 218 8.96 6.41 4.39
N THR A 219 9.26 7.45 5.15
CA THR A 219 9.42 7.40 6.61
C THR A 219 8.48 8.40 7.28
N THR A 220 8.05 8.10 8.49
CA THR A 220 7.05 8.87 9.22
C THR A 220 7.28 8.69 10.71
N SER A 221 6.87 9.68 11.51
CA SER A 221 6.73 9.48 12.96
C SER A 221 5.49 8.66 13.30
N ASP A 222 5.39 8.24 14.56
CA ASP A 222 4.27 7.46 15.10
C ASP A 222 3.11 8.34 15.61
N ASP A 223 3.23 9.66 15.48
CA ASP A 223 2.27 10.65 16.03
C ASP A 223 1.01 10.85 15.17
N TRP A 224 0.82 10.03 14.14
CA TRP A 224 -0.33 10.11 13.23
C TRP A 224 -1.41 9.11 13.62
N GLU A 225 -2.61 9.62 13.90
CA GLU A 225 -3.83 8.83 13.86
C GLU A 225 -4.15 8.48 12.40
N VAL A 226 -4.36 7.19 12.11
CA VAL A 226 -4.61 6.72 10.75
C VAL A 226 -6.00 6.12 10.63
N TYR A 227 -6.86 6.77 9.85
CA TYR A 227 -8.21 6.27 9.52
C TYR A 227 -8.27 5.80 8.07
N ARG A 228 -8.95 4.68 7.83
CA ARG A 228 -9.01 3.95 6.56
C ARG A 228 -10.47 3.67 6.16
N LEU A 229 -10.72 3.32 4.90
CA LEU A 229 -12.05 2.82 4.48
C LEU A 229 -12.45 1.50 5.18
N THR A 230 -11.45 0.74 5.63
CA THR A 230 -11.63 -0.48 6.43
C THR A 230 -11.85 -0.13 7.90
N LYS A 231 -10.87 -0.30 8.78
CA LYS A 231 -10.94 0.10 10.20
C LYS A 231 -9.58 0.70 10.64
N PRO A 232 -9.56 1.69 11.56
CA PRO A 232 -10.72 2.46 12.04
C PRO A 232 -11.24 3.43 10.95
N LYS A 233 -12.54 3.77 10.99
CA LYS A 233 -13.20 4.66 10.01
C LYS A 233 -13.33 6.07 10.56
N ILE A 234 -13.32 7.07 9.67
CA ILE A 234 -13.59 8.46 10.05
C ILE A 234 -15.05 8.82 9.78
N ARG A 235 -15.68 9.54 10.70
CA ARG A 235 -17.13 9.81 10.65
C ARG A 235 -17.57 10.70 9.49
N ASP A 236 -16.74 11.66 9.08
CA ASP A 236 -17.08 12.61 8.02
C ASP A 236 -16.85 12.06 6.60
N GLY A 237 -16.27 10.87 6.47
CA GLY A 237 -15.96 10.24 5.18
C GLY A 237 -14.92 11.00 4.35
N LEU A 238 -14.21 11.97 4.94
CA LEU A 238 -13.20 12.77 4.25
C LEU A 238 -11.87 12.01 4.23
N TYR A 239 -11.74 11.13 3.23
CA TYR A 239 -10.53 10.34 2.96
C TYR A 239 -9.73 10.92 1.79
N GLY A 240 -8.41 10.72 1.82
CA GLY A 240 -7.53 10.95 0.68
C GLY A 240 -7.85 10.04 -0.50
N LEU A 241 -7.31 10.35 -1.70
CA LEU A 241 -7.51 9.53 -2.92
C LEU A 241 -7.30 8.03 -2.71
N GLY A 242 -6.38 7.64 -1.83
CA GLY A 242 -6.08 6.24 -1.51
C GLY A 242 -6.97 5.61 -0.42
N GLY A 243 -8.04 6.28 0.04
CA GLY A 243 -8.96 5.75 1.05
C GLY A 243 -8.42 5.82 2.48
N VAL A 244 -7.48 6.74 2.74
CA VAL A 244 -6.82 6.91 4.04
C VAL A 244 -6.73 8.40 4.37
N THR A 245 -6.83 8.74 5.65
CA THR A 245 -6.52 10.07 6.18
C THR A 245 -5.64 9.94 7.42
N PHE A 246 -4.70 10.88 7.55
CA PHE A 246 -3.72 10.96 8.62
C PHE A 246 -3.99 12.22 9.42
N LEU A 247 -4.22 12.10 10.72
CA LEU A 247 -4.61 13.19 11.60
C LEU A 247 -3.65 13.27 12.78
N THR A 248 -3.36 14.48 13.23
CA THR A 248 -2.64 14.69 14.49
C THR A 248 -3.01 16.05 15.09
N HIS A 249 -2.92 16.12 16.42
CA HIS A 249 -3.02 17.35 17.19
C HIS A 249 -1.66 17.76 17.77
N GLU A 250 -0.61 16.98 17.50
CA GLU A 250 0.70 17.17 18.08
C GLU A 250 1.62 17.97 17.17
N ALA A 251 2.49 18.77 17.79
CA ALA A 251 3.59 19.41 17.11
C ALA A 251 4.71 18.39 16.85
N GLY A 252 5.40 18.52 15.72
CA GLY A 252 6.57 17.69 15.42
C GLY A 252 6.27 16.36 14.74
N ALA A 253 4.99 15.97 14.58
CA ALA A 253 4.60 14.86 13.72
C ALA A 253 5.14 15.09 12.30
N TRP A 254 5.76 14.09 11.70
CA TRP A 254 6.45 14.27 10.42
C TRP A 254 6.29 13.10 9.46
N VAL A 255 6.42 13.38 8.17
CA VAL A 255 6.52 12.39 7.08
C VAL A 255 7.55 12.87 6.06
N ARG A 256 8.38 11.95 5.56
CA ARG A 256 9.45 12.22 4.60
C ARG A 256 9.35 11.26 3.41
N PHE A 257 9.48 11.82 2.21
CA PHE A 257 9.44 11.12 0.93
C PHE A 257 10.75 11.36 0.20
N GLU A 258 11.56 10.31 0.10
CA GLU A 258 12.90 10.38 -0.45
C GLU A 258 12.99 9.47 -1.67
N PRO A 259 13.06 10.04 -2.89
CA PRO A 259 13.40 9.28 -4.08
C PRO A 259 14.70 8.50 -3.85
N SER A 260 14.78 7.30 -4.40
CA SER A 260 15.94 6.42 -4.22
C SER A 260 16.34 5.79 -5.54
N GLY A 261 17.64 5.53 -5.71
CA GLY A 261 18.22 5.03 -6.97
C GLY A 261 18.71 6.14 -7.88
N ASP A 262 19.19 5.73 -9.06
CA ASP A 262 19.91 6.53 -10.05
C ASP A 262 19.23 6.54 -11.43
N ASP A 263 18.04 5.94 -11.54
CA ASP A 263 17.30 5.71 -12.78
C ASP A 263 15.85 6.22 -12.72
N LEU A 264 14.87 5.40 -13.15
CA LEU A 264 13.45 5.76 -13.11
C LEU A 264 12.97 6.00 -11.66
N GLY A 265 12.39 7.16 -11.43
CA GLY A 265 11.95 7.62 -10.10
C GLY A 265 13.09 8.13 -9.22
N ALA A 266 14.26 8.47 -9.77
CA ALA A 266 15.32 9.13 -9.02
C ALA A 266 15.09 10.65 -8.86
N ALA A 267 14.32 11.27 -9.76
CA ALA A 267 14.13 12.72 -9.81
C ALA A 267 12.67 13.13 -9.68
N VAL A 268 12.45 14.32 -9.12
CA VAL A 268 11.18 15.01 -8.97
C VAL A 268 11.41 16.51 -9.18
N SER A 269 10.39 17.26 -9.54
CA SER A 269 10.48 18.72 -9.69
C SER A 269 9.25 19.46 -9.18
N LYS A 270 8.12 18.75 -9.04
CA LYS A 270 6.84 19.30 -8.59
C LYS A 270 6.26 18.43 -7.48
N MET A 271 6.24 18.97 -6.27
CA MET A 271 5.72 18.28 -5.09
C MET A 271 4.47 18.97 -4.58
N ARG A 272 3.43 18.18 -4.30
CA ARG A 272 2.15 18.66 -3.79
C ARG A 272 1.74 17.85 -2.57
N VAL A 273 1.25 18.49 -1.52
CA VAL A 273 0.67 17.83 -0.33
C VAL A 273 -0.81 18.18 -0.23
N PHE A 274 -1.65 17.15 -0.19
CA PHE A 274 -3.09 17.25 -0.06
C PHE A 274 -3.46 17.22 1.42
N TYR A 275 -4.22 18.23 1.87
CA TYR A 275 -4.59 18.40 3.26
C TYR A 275 -6.02 18.95 3.39
N LEU A 276 -6.57 18.83 4.59
CA LEU A 276 -7.86 19.44 4.93
C LEU A 276 -7.62 20.77 5.63
N ALA A 277 -8.08 21.86 5.02
CA ALA A 277 -8.25 23.12 5.75
C ALA A 277 -9.60 23.08 6.48
N GLN A 278 -9.65 23.53 7.74
CA GLN A 278 -10.79 23.30 8.62
C GLN A 278 -10.85 24.22 9.85
N PRO A 279 -12.00 24.27 10.54
CA PRO A 279 -12.11 24.96 11.83
C PRO A 279 -11.13 24.36 12.84
N ARG A 280 -10.44 25.23 13.59
CA ARG A 280 -9.37 24.84 14.54
C ARG A 280 -8.18 24.10 13.87
N GLY A 281 -7.97 24.37 12.58
CA GLY A 281 -6.78 23.91 11.86
C GLY A 281 -5.48 24.35 12.54
N GLY A 282 -4.48 23.49 12.45
CA GLY A 282 -3.10 23.75 12.85
C GLY A 282 -2.26 24.34 11.73
N ARG A 283 -0.96 24.06 11.80
CA ARG A 283 0.01 24.49 10.79
C ARG A 283 0.98 23.36 10.51
N PHE A 284 1.55 23.34 9.32
CA PHE A 284 2.66 22.45 9.00
C PHE A 284 3.69 23.14 8.11
N GLU A 285 4.93 22.69 8.19
CA GLU A 285 6.03 23.06 7.30
C GLU A 285 6.15 22.02 6.19
N LEU A 286 6.16 22.48 4.94
CA LEU A 286 6.61 21.74 3.78
C LEU A 286 8.08 22.10 3.54
N LYS A 287 8.98 21.12 3.54
CA LYS A 287 10.41 21.32 3.28
C LYS A 287 10.83 20.50 2.07
N VAL A 288 11.49 21.16 1.12
CA VAL A 288 12.18 20.50 0.00
C VAL A 288 13.60 21.01 -0.01
N ASP A 289 14.53 20.13 0.36
CA ASP A 289 15.92 20.47 0.64
C ASP A 289 16.01 21.71 1.55
N ASP A 290 16.52 22.84 1.07
CA ASP A 290 16.63 24.07 1.86
C ASP A 290 15.41 24.99 1.79
N ARG A 291 14.48 24.73 0.85
CA ARG A 291 13.26 25.53 0.70
C ARG A 291 12.20 25.08 1.69
N LYS A 292 11.54 26.05 2.32
CA LYS A 292 10.51 25.83 3.33
C LYS A 292 9.29 26.69 3.06
N ILE A 293 8.11 26.11 3.23
CA ILE A 293 6.81 26.80 3.16
C ILE A 293 6.03 26.42 4.41
N GLU A 294 5.62 27.40 5.20
CA GLU A 294 4.65 27.20 6.28
C GLU A 294 3.22 27.29 5.71
N VAL A 295 2.36 26.36 6.11
CA VAL A 295 0.97 26.26 5.66
C VAL A 295 0.06 26.33 6.88
N ASP A 296 -0.86 27.30 6.90
CA ASP A 296 -1.97 27.36 7.85
C ASP A 296 -3.16 26.55 7.33
N THR A 297 -3.64 25.60 8.14
CA THR A 297 -4.79 24.75 7.80
C THR A 297 -6.10 25.28 8.39
N ARG A 298 -6.13 26.46 9.01
CA ARG A 298 -7.36 27.07 9.52
C ARG A 298 -8.26 27.56 8.38
N ALA A 299 -9.53 27.18 8.44
CA ALA A 299 -10.60 27.69 7.57
C ALA A 299 -11.95 27.65 8.29
N ASP A 300 -12.93 28.40 7.80
CA ASP A 300 -14.29 28.43 8.39
C ASP A 300 -15.09 27.15 8.13
N ALA A 301 -14.69 26.37 7.12
CA ALA A 301 -15.30 25.10 6.76
C ALA A 301 -14.24 24.08 6.36
N LYS A 302 -14.61 22.80 6.44
CA LYS A 302 -13.78 21.69 5.96
C LYS A 302 -13.70 21.74 4.44
N VAL A 303 -12.52 22.02 3.92
CA VAL A 303 -12.27 22.13 2.48
C VAL A 303 -10.92 21.54 2.14
N GLU A 304 -10.88 20.77 1.07
CA GLU A 304 -9.60 20.29 0.57
C GLU A 304 -8.75 21.42 0.00
N ARG A 305 -7.46 21.38 0.34
CA ARG A 305 -6.43 22.27 -0.19
C ARG A 305 -5.18 21.48 -0.55
N VAL A 306 -4.35 22.10 -1.38
CA VAL A 306 -3.09 21.55 -1.83
C VAL A 306 -2.00 22.59 -1.59
N ALA A 307 -0.95 22.19 -0.88
CA ALA A 307 0.29 22.95 -0.78
C ALA A 307 1.23 22.46 -1.89
N GLU A 308 1.83 23.37 -2.65
CA GLU A 308 2.69 23.03 -3.79
C GLU A 308 4.05 23.71 -3.65
N ILE A 309 5.09 22.99 -4.06
CA ILE A 309 6.43 23.52 -4.24
C ILE A 309 7.03 22.95 -5.53
N THR A 310 7.56 23.84 -6.36
CA THR A 310 8.29 23.50 -7.57
C THR A 310 9.77 23.85 -7.38
N VAL A 311 10.63 22.94 -7.79
CA VAL A 311 12.09 23.04 -7.80
C VAL A 311 12.60 22.58 -9.17
N PRO A 312 13.86 22.86 -9.54
CA PRO A 312 14.49 22.20 -10.67
C PRO A 312 14.34 20.67 -10.59
N ASP A 313 14.44 19.97 -11.73
CA ASP A 313 14.37 18.50 -11.72
C ASP A 313 15.62 17.91 -11.07
N GLY A 314 15.43 17.06 -10.06
CA GLY A 314 16.54 16.49 -9.29
C GLY A 314 16.10 15.54 -8.19
N PRO A 315 17.06 14.91 -7.48
CA PRO A 315 16.82 13.92 -6.42
C PRO A 315 16.39 14.59 -5.10
N HIS A 316 15.29 15.32 -5.14
CA HIS A 316 14.83 16.16 -4.05
C HIS A 316 14.03 15.39 -3.01
N VAL A 317 14.23 15.76 -1.73
CA VAL A 317 13.51 15.12 -0.62
C VAL A 317 12.40 16.02 -0.11
N LEU A 318 11.18 15.48 -0.07
CA LEU A 318 10.02 16.15 0.50
C LEU A 318 9.87 15.77 1.97
N GLY A 319 9.88 16.75 2.86
CA GLY A 319 9.50 16.62 4.27
C GLY A 319 8.23 17.41 4.59
N VAL A 320 7.38 16.85 5.42
CA VAL A 320 6.25 17.55 6.05
C VAL A 320 6.39 17.41 7.55
N ARG A 321 6.22 18.51 8.30
CA ARG A 321 6.28 18.50 9.76
C ARG A 321 5.25 19.44 10.38
N THR A 322 4.46 18.99 11.35
CA THR A 322 3.45 19.84 12.00
C THR A 322 4.07 20.87 12.95
N LEU A 323 3.43 22.03 13.04
CA LEU A 323 3.86 23.19 13.81
C LEU A 323 2.76 23.58 14.82
N GLY A 324 3.00 23.30 16.10
CA GLY A 324 2.04 23.60 17.17
C GLY A 324 0.93 22.55 17.31
N HIS A 325 -0.11 22.89 18.08
CA HIS A 325 -1.10 21.92 18.59
C HIS A 325 -2.50 22.00 17.93
N GLY A 326 -2.62 22.68 16.78
CA GLY A 326 -3.88 22.68 16.02
C GLY A 326 -4.02 21.40 15.20
N GLU A 327 -5.25 20.99 14.89
CA GLU A 327 -5.48 19.75 14.13
C GLU A 327 -4.94 19.87 12.70
N VAL A 328 -4.03 18.98 12.33
CA VAL A 328 -3.54 18.83 10.95
C VAL A 328 -4.02 17.49 10.41
N ARG A 329 -4.67 17.54 9.24
CA ARG A 329 -5.13 16.35 8.52
C ARG A 329 -4.53 16.30 7.12
N LEU A 330 -3.72 15.29 6.86
CA LEU A 330 -3.07 15.02 5.57
C LEU A 330 -3.68 13.82 4.87
N PHE A 331 -3.69 13.86 3.55
CA PHE A 331 -4.24 12.79 2.70
C PHE A 331 -3.15 12.04 1.94
N GLY A 332 -2.19 12.79 1.37
CA GLY A 332 -1.13 12.24 0.55
C GLY A 332 -0.27 13.32 -0.07
N ALA A 333 0.78 12.89 -0.75
CA ALA A 333 1.64 13.73 -1.55
C ALA A 333 1.67 13.25 -3.01
N VAL A 334 1.84 14.18 -3.94
CA VAL A 334 2.22 13.89 -5.33
C VAL A 334 3.66 14.31 -5.52
N LEU A 335 4.47 13.40 -6.04
CA LEU A 335 5.85 13.64 -6.45
C LEU A 335 5.92 13.45 -7.97
N GLU A 336 5.98 14.56 -8.71
CA GLU A 336 5.94 14.61 -10.17
C GLU A 336 7.18 15.33 -10.73
N ARG A 337 7.45 15.09 -12.01
CA ARG A 337 8.40 15.86 -12.83
C ARG A 337 7.65 16.73 -13.84
N GLU A 338 8.17 17.90 -14.13
CA GLU A 338 7.68 18.76 -15.21
C GLU A 338 8.27 18.27 -16.54
N GLY A 339 7.48 17.51 -17.30
CA GLY A 339 7.92 16.96 -18.59
C GLY A 339 6.94 15.92 -19.17
N PRO A 340 7.18 15.47 -20.42
CA PRO A 340 6.44 14.37 -20.98
C PRO A 340 6.71 13.08 -20.19
N GLY A 341 5.67 12.35 -19.84
CA GLY A 341 5.85 11.10 -19.13
C GLY A 341 4.59 10.53 -18.53
N VAL A 342 4.75 9.43 -17.80
CA VAL A 342 3.65 8.72 -17.14
C VAL A 342 3.83 8.74 -15.64
N THR A 343 2.76 9.07 -14.91
CA THR A 343 2.60 8.70 -13.51
C THR A 343 1.55 7.61 -13.36
N TYR A 344 1.76 6.74 -12.38
CA TYR A 344 0.88 5.62 -12.10
C TYR A 344 0.67 5.49 -10.59
N ASP A 345 -0.51 5.90 -10.14
CA ASP A 345 -0.88 5.92 -8.73
C ASP A 345 -1.43 4.55 -8.31
N ALA A 346 -0.72 3.90 -7.39
CA ALA A 346 -1.19 2.68 -6.74
C ALA A 346 -2.04 3.06 -5.52
N LEU A 347 -3.37 3.01 -5.68
CA LEU A 347 -4.36 3.34 -4.65
C LEU A 347 -4.94 2.04 -4.05
N GLY A 348 -4.03 1.22 -3.52
CA GLY A 348 -4.33 -0.04 -2.84
C GLY A 348 -4.53 0.15 -1.34
N LEU A 349 -5.54 -0.53 -0.79
CA LEU A 349 -5.77 -0.59 0.64
C LEU A 349 -6.15 -2.01 1.07
N ASP A 350 -5.43 -2.55 2.04
CA ASP A 350 -5.62 -3.94 2.49
C ASP A 350 -7.04 -4.21 2.97
N GLY A 351 -7.53 -5.41 2.66
CA GLY A 351 -8.87 -5.86 3.05
C GLY A 351 -10.02 -5.08 2.40
N THR A 352 -9.74 -4.17 1.48
CA THR A 352 -10.78 -3.34 0.86
C THR A 352 -11.60 -4.13 -0.15
N ARG A 353 -12.91 -3.84 -0.18
CA ARG A 353 -13.88 -4.31 -1.17
C ARG A 353 -14.42 -3.09 -1.91
N VAL A 354 -14.89 -3.25 -3.14
CA VAL A 354 -15.40 -2.14 -3.95
C VAL A 354 -16.52 -1.36 -3.24
N ARG A 355 -17.38 -2.07 -2.49
CA ARG A 355 -18.47 -1.45 -1.71
C ARG A 355 -17.99 -0.45 -0.66
N LEU A 356 -16.76 -0.60 -0.14
CA LEU A 356 -16.22 0.33 0.85
C LEU A 356 -15.89 1.69 0.24
N LEU A 357 -15.74 1.79 -1.07
CA LEU A 357 -15.60 3.09 -1.75
C LEU A 357 -16.85 3.98 -1.56
N ARG A 358 -18.01 3.41 -1.20
CA ARG A 358 -19.21 4.18 -0.83
C ARG A 358 -19.03 4.98 0.46
N LYS A 359 -17.96 4.73 1.23
CA LYS A 359 -17.64 5.48 2.46
C LYS A 359 -16.87 6.77 2.19
N PHE A 360 -16.41 6.99 0.95
CA PHE A 360 -15.95 8.31 0.55
C PHE A 360 -17.11 9.30 0.62
N ASN A 361 -16.85 10.48 1.22
CA ASN A 361 -17.66 11.63 0.94
C ASN A 361 -17.54 11.96 -0.57
N ALA A 362 -18.67 11.91 -1.28
CA ALA A 362 -18.68 11.99 -2.74
C ALA A 362 -18.14 13.33 -3.25
N GLU A 363 -18.50 14.45 -2.65
CA GLU A 363 -18.05 15.78 -3.10
C GLU A 363 -16.54 15.96 -2.91
N HIS A 364 -16.04 15.53 -1.75
CA HIS A 364 -14.61 15.56 -1.45
C HIS A 364 -13.82 14.67 -2.43
N TRP A 365 -14.28 13.44 -2.64
CA TRP A 365 -13.62 12.52 -3.56
C TRP A 365 -13.65 13.02 -5.01
N HIS A 366 -14.78 13.57 -5.46
CA HIS A 366 -14.90 14.17 -6.79
C HIS A 366 -13.94 15.37 -6.95
N THR A 367 -13.76 16.17 -5.90
CA THR A 367 -12.82 17.29 -5.90
C THR A 367 -11.37 16.81 -6.08
N GLN A 368 -10.96 15.81 -5.30
CA GLN A 368 -9.64 15.19 -5.44
C GLN A 368 -9.38 14.63 -6.83
N LEU A 369 -10.35 13.89 -7.37
CA LEU A 369 -10.28 13.29 -8.70
C LEU A 369 -10.08 14.35 -9.78
N ARG A 370 -10.88 15.44 -9.73
CA ARG A 370 -10.74 16.58 -10.66
C ARG A 370 -9.41 17.31 -10.50
N GLN A 371 -8.93 17.50 -9.27
CA GLN A 371 -7.62 18.12 -9.03
C GLN A 371 -6.47 17.26 -9.56
N ARG A 372 -6.57 15.93 -9.43
CA ARG A 372 -5.56 14.97 -9.88
C ARG A 372 -5.49 14.86 -11.40
N ARG A 373 -6.60 15.08 -12.12
CA ARG A 373 -6.70 15.10 -13.60
C ARG A 373 -6.17 13.81 -14.28
N PRO A 374 -6.70 12.62 -13.94
CA PRO A 374 -6.29 11.38 -14.59
C PRO A 374 -6.62 11.33 -16.09
N ASP A 375 -5.83 10.54 -16.83
CA ASP A 375 -6.10 10.10 -18.20
C ASP A 375 -6.79 8.73 -18.25
N LEU A 376 -6.55 7.88 -17.24
CA LEU A 376 -7.17 6.57 -17.05
C LEU A 376 -7.47 6.32 -15.56
N LEU A 377 -8.68 5.80 -15.30
CA LEU A 377 -9.06 5.16 -14.05
C LEU A 377 -9.06 3.64 -14.22
N VAL A 378 -8.42 2.94 -13.29
CA VAL A 378 -8.39 1.47 -13.21
C VAL A 378 -9.01 1.02 -11.88
N LEU A 379 -9.94 0.09 -11.93
CA LEU A 379 -10.52 -0.58 -10.76
C LEU A 379 -10.13 -2.06 -10.76
N GLN A 380 -9.41 -2.50 -9.73
CA GLN A 380 -9.05 -3.91 -9.52
C GLN A 380 -9.45 -4.35 -8.10
N TYR A 381 -10.68 -4.85 -8.00
CA TYR A 381 -11.25 -5.43 -6.77
C TYR A 381 -11.75 -6.85 -7.05
N GLY A 382 -12.29 -7.53 -6.04
CA GLY A 382 -12.82 -8.88 -6.15
C GLY A 382 -12.07 -9.89 -5.28
N THR A 383 -10.83 -9.61 -4.90
CA THR A 383 -10.04 -10.54 -4.06
C THR A 383 -10.68 -10.71 -2.68
N ASN A 384 -11.15 -9.61 -2.07
CA ASN A 384 -11.77 -9.63 -0.74
C ASN A 384 -13.27 -9.96 -0.78
N GLU A 385 -13.94 -9.68 -1.89
CA GLU A 385 -15.29 -10.16 -2.16
C GLU A 385 -15.31 -11.66 -2.33
N SER A 386 -14.28 -12.24 -2.96
CA SER A 386 -14.13 -13.69 -3.10
C SER A 386 -13.91 -14.42 -1.78
N GLN A 387 -13.68 -13.70 -0.67
CA GLN A 387 -13.56 -14.28 0.68
C GLN A 387 -14.91 -14.61 1.30
N LEU A 388 -15.95 -13.86 0.92
CA LEU A 388 -17.27 -13.93 1.57
C LEU A 388 -17.90 -15.29 1.35
N ALA A 389 -18.43 -15.88 2.44
CA ALA A 389 -19.18 -17.13 2.38
C ALA A 389 -20.39 -17.00 1.44
N HIS A 390 -21.07 -15.85 1.51
CA HIS A 390 -22.18 -15.51 0.63
C HIS A 390 -21.97 -14.11 0.05
N LEU A 391 -21.83 -14.02 -1.28
CA LEU A 391 -21.81 -12.77 -2.02
C LEU A 391 -23.08 -12.68 -2.87
N GLY A 392 -23.98 -11.77 -2.50
CA GLY A 392 -25.15 -11.42 -3.31
C GLY A 392 -24.71 -10.73 -4.61
N MET A 393 -24.81 -11.42 -5.74
CA MET A 393 -24.27 -10.93 -7.00
C MET A 393 -25.00 -9.69 -7.53
N ASP A 394 -26.31 -9.56 -7.28
CA ASP A 394 -27.07 -8.38 -7.70
C ASP A 394 -26.66 -7.15 -6.90
N ALA A 395 -26.53 -7.28 -5.58
CA ALA A 395 -26.00 -6.22 -4.72
C ALA A 395 -24.56 -5.85 -5.11
N TYR A 396 -23.71 -6.85 -5.41
CA TYR A 396 -22.35 -6.62 -5.89
C TYR A 396 -22.30 -5.82 -7.21
N LYS A 397 -23.12 -6.20 -8.20
CA LYS A 397 -23.24 -5.48 -9.47
C LYS A 397 -23.78 -4.06 -9.26
N ALA A 398 -24.74 -3.87 -8.35
CA ALA A 398 -25.30 -2.57 -8.00
C ALA A 398 -24.25 -1.66 -7.35
N ASP A 399 -23.49 -2.16 -6.37
CA ASP A 399 -22.39 -1.43 -5.74
C ASP A 399 -21.33 -1.04 -6.78
N LEU A 400 -20.89 -1.98 -7.63
CA LEU A 400 -19.90 -1.71 -8.66
C LEU A 400 -20.41 -0.69 -9.69
N THR A 401 -21.67 -0.80 -10.10
CA THR A 401 -22.34 0.16 -10.99
C THR A 401 -22.36 1.55 -10.38
N GLN A 402 -22.74 1.67 -9.11
CA GLN A 402 -22.78 2.95 -8.40
C GLN A 402 -21.38 3.59 -8.32
N ILE A 403 -20.36 2.81 -7.97
CA ILE A 403 -18.97 3.29 -7.88
C ILE A 403 -18.45 3.76 -9.24
N VAL A 404 -18.67 3.00 -10.31
CA VAL A 404 -18.30 3.43 -11.67
C VAL A 404 -19.05 4.72 -12.05
N GLY A 405 -20.33 4.83 -11.68
CA GLY A 405 -21.14 6.03 -11.87
C GLY A 405 -20.56 7.27 -11.17
N HIS A 406 -20.14 7.16 -9.91
CA HIS A 406 -19.48 8.26 -9.18
C HIS A 406 -18.20 8.73 -9.88
N LEU A 407 -17.33 7.78 -10.24
CA LEU A 407 -16.07 8.08 -10.92
C LEU A 407 -16.30 8.79 -12.26
N ARG A 408 -17.28 8.29 -13.05
CA ARG A 408 -17.67 8.89 -14.33
C ARG A 408 -18.27 10.29 -14.17
N ALA A 409 -19.07 10.52 -13.13
CA ALA A 409 -19.64 11.82 -12.83
C ALA A 409 -18.56 12.84 -12.40
N ALA A 410 -17.55 12.41 -11.64
CA ALA A 410 -16.42 13.25 -11.27
C ALA A 410 -15.53 13.62 -12.46
N LEU A 411 -15.40 12.69 -13.43
CA LEU A 411 -14.38 12.71 -14.48
C LEU A 411 -14.96 12.33 -15.85
N PRO A 412 -15.82 13.18 -16.44
CA PRO A 412 -16.40 12.90 -17.75
C PRO A 412 -15.31 12.81 -18.82
N GLY A 413 -15.38 11.75 -19.65
CA GLY A 413 -14.45 11.53 -20.76
C GLY A 413 -13.08 10.95 -20.38
N VAL A 414 -12.80 10.72 -19.10
CA VAL A 414 -11.60 9.98 -18.67
C VAL A 414 -11.74 8.50 -19.03
N GLY A 415 -10.62 7.88 -19.43
CA GLY A 415 -10.64 6.45 -19.74
C GLY A 415 -10.97 5.61 -18.51
N CYS A 416 -11.63 4.48 -18.72
CA CYS A 416 -12.06 3.59 -17.65
C CYS A 416 -11.71 2.14 -17.98
N LEU A 417 -11.08 1.44 -17.03
CA LEU A 417 -10.71 0.03 -17.12
C LEU A 417 -11.09 -0.69 -15.84
N LEU A 418 -11.87 -1.76 -15.94
CA LEU A 418 -12.03 -2.73 -14.87
C LEU A 418 -11.06 -3.89 -15.12
N VAL A 419 -10.30 -4.23 -14.09
CA VAL A 419 -9.38 -5.37 -14.08
C VAL A 419 -9.93 -6.40 -13.11
N SER A 420 -10.09 -7.63 -13.59
CA SER A 420 -10.64 -8.70 -12.76
C SER A 420 -9.71 -9.04 -11.57
N PRO A 421 -10.22 -9.69 -10.50
CA PRO A 421 -9.33 -10.25 -9.50
C PRO A 421 -8.42 -11.31 -10.12
N LEU A 422 -7.36 -11.63 -9.39
CA LEU A 422 -6.55 -12.83 -9.64
C LEU A 422 -7.39 -14.07 -9.30
N ASP A 423 -6.91 -15.24 -9.72
CA ASP A 423 -7.44 -16.50 -9.21
C ASP A 423 -7.14 -16.65 -7.71
N ARG A 424 -8.06 -17.33 -7.01
CA ARG A 424 -7.90 -17.70 -5.61
C ARG A 424 -8.23 -19.17 -5.50
N ALA A 425 -7.36 -19.93 -4.85
CA ALA A 425 -7.59 -21.35 -4.64
C ALA A 425 -8.11 -21.65 -3.23
N GLU A 426 -8.89 -22.71 -3.11
CA GLU A 426 -9.24 -23.38 -1.86
C GLU A 426 -8.97 -24.89 -1.98
N LYS A 427 -8.96 -25.60 -0.86
CA LYS A 427 -8.94 -27.06 -0.85
C LYS A 427 -10.37 -27.57 -0.96
N ASP A 428 -10.63 -28.48 -1.88
CA ASP A 428 -11.88 -29.25 -1.90
C ASP A 428 -11.90 -30.32 -0.79
N GLU A 429 -12.98 -31.09 -0.73
CA GLU A 429 -13.20 -32.18 0.25
C GLU A 429 -12.10 -33.27 0.21
N HIS A 430 -11.36 -33.37 -0.90
CA HIS A 430 -10.26 -34.32 -1.08
C HIS A 430 -8.87 -33.67 -0.91
N GLY A 431 -8.82 -32.42 -0.46
CA GLY A 431 -7.57 -31.68 -0.25
C GLY A 431 -6.92 -31.16 -1.54
N LYS A 432 -7.58 -31.31 -2.70
CA LYS A 432 -7.07 -30.80 -3.98
C LYS A 432 -7.33 -29.30 -4.07
N LEU A 433 -6.32 -28.58 -4.55
CA LEU A 433 -6.43 -27.14 -4.77
C LEU A 433 -7.26 -26.86 -6.03
N VAL A 434 -8.39 -26.18 -5.85
CA VAL A 434 -9.34 -25.77 -6.90
C VAL A 434 -9.59 -24.27 -6.81
N THR A 435 -10.06 -23.62 -7.90
CA THR A 435 -10.49 -22.22 -7.85
C THR A 435 -11.71 -22.11 -6.94
N ARG A 436 -11.77 -21.05 -6.12
CA ARG A 436 -12.99 -20.74 -5.36
C ARG A 436 -14.13 -20.41 -6.34
N PRO A 437 -15.29 -21.10 -6.30
CA PRO A 437 -16.35 -20.94 -7.29
C PRO A 437 -16.85 -19.50 -7.47
N VAL A 438 -16.82 -18.69 -6.41
CA VAL A 438 -17.25 -17.28 -6.46
C VAL A 438 -16.36 -16.40 -7.34
N VAL A 439 -15.09 -16.76 -7.56
CA VAL A 439 -14.14 -15.96 -8.37
C VAL A 439 -14.67 -15.78 -9.79
N LYS A 440 -15.11 -16.87 -10.44
CA LYS A 440 -15.67 -16.79 -11.79
C LYS A 440 -16.91 -15.90 -11.85
N ARG A 441 -17.79 -15.99 -10.85
CA ARG A 441 -19.01 -15.17 -10.76
C ARG A 441 -18.67 -13.67 -10.63
N ILE A 442 -17.63 -13.34 -9.85
CA ILE A 442 -17.12 -11.97 -9.73
C ILE A 442 -16.55 -11.48 -11.06
N VAL A 443 -15.72 -12.28 -11.73
CA VAL A 443 -15.13 -11.94 -13.05
C VAL A 443 -16.23 -11.66 -14.08
N ASP A 444 -17.24 -12.52 -14.16
CA ASP A 444 -18.37 -12.37 -15.09
C ASP A 444 -19.18 -11.09 -14.78
N ALA A 445 -19.48 -10.83 -13.51
CA ALA A 445 -20.20 -9.63 -13.10
C ALA A 445 -19.41 -8.33 -13.34
N GLN A 446 -18.11 -8.32 -13.10
CA GLN A 446 -17.26 -7.18 -13.39
C GLN A 446 -17.18 -6.90 -14.88
N ARG A 447 -17.06 -7.94 -15.71
CA ARG A 447 -17.10 -7.80 -17.18
C ARG A 447 -18.43 -7.18 -17.63
N GLU A 448 -19.55 -7.71 -17.15
CA GLU A 448 -20.88 -7.20 -17.47
C GLU A 448 -21.03 -5.73 -17.11
N VAL A 449 -20.68 -5.35 -15.87
CA VAL A 449 -20.78 -3.96 -15.41
C VAL A 449 -19.83 -3.06 -16.16
N ALA A 450 -18.58 -3.48 -16.41
CA ALA A 450 -17.61 -2.70 -17.17
C ALA A 450 -18.16 -2.30 -18.54
N LEU A 451 -18.58 -3.29 -19.32
CA LEU A 451 -19.08 -3.07 -20.67
C LEU A 451 -20.40 -2.28 -20.66
N LYS A 452 -21.31 -2.54 -19.71
CA LYS A 452 -22.57 -1.78 -19.60
C LYS A 452 -22.34 -0.31 -19.23
N GLN A 453 -21.30 0.00 -18.47
CA GLN A 453 -20.98 1.37 -18.02
C GLN A 453 -20.01 2.12 -18.93
N GLY A 454 -19.66 1.56 -20.10
CA GLY A 454 -18.72 2.20 -21.03
C GLY A 454 -17.27 2.22 -20.51
N CYS A 455 -16.89 1.18 -19.77
CA CYS A 455 -15.52 0.90 -19.37
C CYS A 455 -14.98 -0.30 -20.17
N ALA A 456 -13.67 -0.31 -20.39
CA ALA A 456 -12.97 -1.48 -20.88
C ALA A 456 -12.83 -2.54 -19.77
N PHE A 457 -12.61 -3.79 -20.16
CA PHE A 457 -12.42 -4.90 -19.22
C PHE A 457 -11.17 -5.72 -19.55
N TRP A 458 -10.36 -6.02 -18.54
CA TRP A 458 -9.24 -6.96 -18.67
C TRP A 458 -9.36 -8.12 -17.68
N ASN A 459 -9.39 -9.34 -18.20
CA ASN A 459 -9.61 -10.55 -17.43
C ASN A 459 -8.28 -11.14 -16.92
N THR A 460 -7.76 -10.60 -15.82
CA THR A 460 -6.53 -11.09 -15.19
C THR A 460 -6.63 -12.55 -14.78
N TRP A 461 -7.80 -13.02 -14.33
CA TRP A 461 -8.03 -14.42 -13.98
C TRP A 461 -7.72 -15.35 -15.16
N ARG A 462 -8.25 -15.04 -16.35
CA ARG A 462 -7.96 -15.78 -17.58
C ARG A 462 -6.51 -15.59 -18.03
N ALA A 463 -5.93 -14.41 -17.86
CA ALA A 463 -4.52 -14.14 -18.19
C ALA A 463 -3.55 -15.00 -17.35
N MET A 464 -3.89 -15.30 -16.10
CA MET A 464 -3.15 -16.24 -15.25
C MET A 464 -3.27 -17.71 -15.69
N GLY A 465 -4.25 -18.01 -16.55
CA GLY A 465 -4.58 -19.35 -17.03
C GLY A 465 -5.95 -19.85 -16.61
N GLY A 466 -6.81 -19.02 -16.01
CA GLY A 466 -8.18 -19.37 -15.64
C GLY A 466 -8.25 -20.35 -14.46
N GLU A 467 -9.19 -21.28 -14.55
CA GLU A 467 -9.49 -22.28 -13.51
C GLU A 467 -8.23 -23.00 -13.01
N GLY A 468 -8.05 -23.05 -11.70
CA GLY A 468 -6.91 -23.65 -11.00
C GLY A 468 -5.57 -22.96 -11.25
N SER A 469 -5.55 -21.74 -11.81
CA SER A 469 -4.30 -21.04 -12.09
C SER A 469 -3.53 -20.69 -10.83
N MET A 470 -4.20 -20.30 -9.74
CA MET A 470 -3.51 -20.04 -8.47
C MET A 470 -2.85 -21.29 -7.90
N ALA A 471 -3.51 -22.45 -8.01
CA ALA A 471 -2.92 -23.73 -7.63
C ALA A 471 -1.66 -24.05 -8.46
N ARG A 472 -1.69 -23.79 -9.77
CA ARG A 472 -0.50 -23.94 -10.65
C ARG A 472 0.59 -22.94 -10.31
N TRP A 473 0.23 -21.68 -10.03
CA TRP A 473 1.17 -20.62 -9.65
C TRP A 473 1.87 -20.91 -8.32
N TYR A 474 1.13 -21.43 -7.34
CA TYR A 474 1.68 -21.87 -6.05
C TYR A 474 2.63 -23.07 -6.20
N LYS A 475 2.31 -24.02 -7.08
CA LYS A 475 3.14 -25.21 -7.34
C LYS A 475 4.33 -24.95 -8.26
N ALA A 476 4.35 -23.83 -8.98
CA ALA A 476 5.44 -23.48 -9.89
C ALA A 476 6.80 -23.41 -9.18
N ARG A 477 7.88 -23.60 -9.94
CA ARG A 477 9.26 -23.50 -9.46
C ARG A 477 10.04 -22.59 -10.43
N PRO A 478 10.43 -21.37 -10.00
CA PRO A 478 10.11 -20.72 -8.72
C PRO A 478 8.60 -20.42 -8.58
N SER A 479 8.11 -20.31 -7.34
CA SER A 479 6.68 -20.08 -7.08
C SER A 479 6.22 -18.68 -7.50
N LEU A 480 5.04 -18.61 -8.11
CA LEU A 480 4.36 -17.38 -8.49
C LEU A 480 3.19 -17.04 -7.55
N GLY A 481 2.71 -18.00 -6.75
CA GLY A 481 1.65 -17.82 -5.74
C GLY A 481 2.15 -18.06 -4.31
N ARG A 482 1.61 -17.35 -3.33
CA ARG A 482 1.93 -17.58 -1.91
C ARG A 482 1.11 -18.74 -1.34
N GLY A 483 1.54 -19.23 -0.18
CA GLY A 483 0.87 -20.32 0.54
C GLY A 483 -0.53 -19.98 1.08
N ASP A 484 -0.91 -18.70 1.08
CA ASP A 484 -2.27 -18.26 1.38
C ASP A 484 -3.26 -18.46 0.22
N LEU A 485 -2.77 -18.99 -0.90
CA LEU A 485 -3.56 -19.32 -2.10
C LEU A 485 -4.35 -18.14 -2.67
N THR A 486 -3.90 -16.92 -2.38
CA THR A 486 -4.58 -15.67 -2.71
C THR A 486 -3.60 -14.69 -3.32
N HIS A 487 -2.49 -14.42 -2.63
CA HIS A 487 -1.57 -13.38 -3.05
C HIS A 487 -0.47 -13.96 -3.92
N PRO A 488 -0.03 -13.23 -4.96
CA PRO A 488 1.13 -13.64 -5.73
C PRO A 488 2.41 -13.45 -4.90
N THR A 489 3.47 -14.19 -5.27
CA THR A 489 4.84 -13.82 -4.87
C THR A 489 5.24 -12.52 -5.58
N TRP A 490 6.38 -11.92 -5.23
CA TRP A 490 6.86 -10.74 -5.98
C TRP A 490 7.04 -11.05 -7.47
N ARG A 491 7.53 -12.27 -7.81
CA ARG A 491 7.67 -12.74 -9.20
C ARG A 491 6.30 -12.88 -9.89
N GLY A 492 5.32 -13.42 -9.16
CA GLY A 492 3.95 -13.51 -9.67
C GLY A 492 3.33 -12.14 -9.92
N ALA A 493 3.54 -11.19 -9.01
CA ALA A 493 3.01 -9.84 -9.15
C ALA A 493 3.66 -9.09 -10.32
N GLU A 494 4.97 -9.23 -10.50
CA GLU A 494 5.68 -8.71 -11.68
C GLU A 494 5.13 -9.30 -12.97
N ARG A 495 4.85 -10.61 -12.98
CA ARG A 495 4.22 -11.28 -14.13
C ARG A 495 2.84 -10.69 -14.46
N VAL A 496 2.00 -10.47 -13.45
CA VAL A 496 0.69 -9.82 -13.64
C VAL A 496 0.84 -8.41 -14.21
N GLY A 497 1.74 -7.60 -13.65
CA GLY A 497 2.00 -6.25 -14.13
C GLY A 497 2.50 -6.21 -15.58
N ALA A 498 3.41 -7.13 -15.94
CA ALA A 498 3.89 -7.25 -17.32
C ALA A 498 2.79 -7.66 -18.31
N MET A 499 1.87 -8.55 -17.89
CA MET A 499 0.71 -8.94 -18.70
C MET A 499 -0.26 -7.76 -18.91
N LEU A 500 -0.55 -6.98 -17.88
CA LEU A 500 -1.40 -5.78 -18.00
C LEU A 500 -0.75 -4.73 -18.92
N PHE A 501 0.55 -4.47 -18.75
CA PHE A 501 1.29 -3.59 -19.65
C PHE A 501 1.20 -4.05 -21.10
N ALA A 502 1.45 -5.34 -21.36
CA ALA A 502 1.38 -5.88 -22.73
C ALA A 502 -0.02 -5.72 -23.33
N ALA A 503 -1.08 -5.96 -22.56
CA ALA A 503 -2.46 -5.77 -23.00
C ALA A 503 -2.78 -4.29 -23.31
N LEU A 504 -2.28 -3.36 -22.49
CA LEU A 504 -2.40 -1.91 -22.77
C LEU A 504 -1.67 -1.51 -24.05
N MET A 505 -0.46 -2.05 -24.28
CA MET A 505 0.34 -1.75 -25.47
C MET A 505 -0.24 -2.35 -26.74
N GLU A 506 -0.93 -3.48 -26.64
CA GLU A 506 -1.65 -4.06 -27.77
C GLU A 506 -2.83 -3.17 -28.18
N GLY A 507 -3.66 -2.75 -27.23
CA GLY A 507 -4.74 -1.80 -27.52
C GLY A 507 -4.22 -0.45 -28.03
N TYR A 508 -3.05 0.00 -27.55
CA TYR A 508 -2.37 1.19 -28.06
C TYR A 508 -1.98 1.03 -29.54
N ARG A 509 -1.35 -0.10 -29.89
CA ARG A 509 -0.96 -0.42 -31.27
C ARG A 509 -2.17 -0.46 -32.20
N GLU A 510 -3.25 -1.12 -31.78
CA GLU A 510 -4.50 -1.17 -32.56
C GLU A 510 -5.13 0.22 -32.74
N ALA A 511 -5.11 1.07 -31.70
CA ALA A 511 -5.63 2.42 -31.77
C ALA A 511 -4.82 3.32 -32.72
N LEU A 512 -3.50 3.10 -32.84
CA LEU A 512 -2.67 3.79 -33.82
C LEU A 512 -2.88 3.29 -35.25
N ALA A 513 -3.13 2.00 -35.44
CA ALA A 513 -3.34 1.41 -36.76
C ALA A 513 -4.67 1.82 -37.43
N LYS A 514 -5.64 2.28 -36.64
CA LYS A 514 -6.95 2.76 -37.11
C LYS A 514 -6.95 4.24 -37.51
N ARG A 515 -5.81 4.92 -37.48
CA ARG A 515 -5.68 6.35 -37.83
C ARG A 515 -5.45 6.59 -39.32
#